data_AF-A0A969RUG8-F1
#
_entry.id   AF-A0A969RUG8-F1
#
_cell.length_a   1.000
_cell.length_b   1.000
_cell.length_c   1.000
_cell.angle_alpha   90.00
_cell.angle_beta   90.00
_cell.angle_gamma   90.00
#
_symmetry.space_group_name_H-M   'P 1'
#
loop_
_entity.id
_entity.type
_entity.pdbx_description
1 polymer ?
#
loop_
_entity_poly.entity_id
_entity_poly.type
_entity_poly.pdbx_seq_one_letter_code
_entity_poly.pdbx_strand_id
1 'polypeptide(L)'
;MRWQKDKRLTVGRAQKVELLKARLRQLCSRWHETIDPETMPTHQQIFIRLQQELIKGIDALFVFVANPQVEPTNNRSERNLRREAEVRKGGRTSKTQSGARRRSIIMSVLATFNTRFEAFTLQHLLEELTHWTQLGLSRFHTELADMTQTSALSSA
;
A
#
# COMPACT_ATOMS: atom_id res chain seq x y z
N MET A 1 4.24 18.98 -13.48
CA MET A 1 2.86 18.65 -13.92
C MET A 1 1.88 19.22 -12.91
N ARG A 2 0.93 20.04 -13.36
CA ARG A 2 -0.09 20.68 -12.51
C ARG A 2 -1.29 19.73 -12.40
N TRP A 3 -1.40 19.03 -11.28
CA TRP A 3 -2.52 18.11 -11.02
C TRP A 3 -3.82 18.91 -10.88
N GLN A 4 -4.68 18.81 -11.88
CA GLN A 4 -6.02 19.40 -11.83
C GLN A 4 -6.89 18.49 -10.98
N LYS A 5 -7.39 19.00 -9.84
CA LYS A 5 -8.29 18.25 -8.95
C LYS A 5 -9.59 17.98 -9.72
N ASP A 6 -9.74 16.78 -10.26
CA ASP A 6 -10.97 16.39 -10.94
C ASP A 6 -12.10 16.28 -9.89
N LYS A 7 -12.97 17.29 -9.89
CA LYS A 7 -14.13 17.39 -9.00
C LYS A 7 -15.38 16.74 -9.59
N ARG A 8 -15.31 16.08 -10.75
CA ARG A 8 -16.50 15.52 -11.42
C ARG A 8 -17.23 14.45 -10.61
N LEU A 9 -16.53 13.72 -9.76
CA LEU A 9 -17.11 12.74 -8.84
C LEU A 9 -17.28 13.35 -7.44
N THR A 10 -18.09 14.39 -7.28
CA THR A 10 -18.41 14.95 -5.94
C THR A 10 -19.30 14.01 -5.13
N VAL A 11 -20.13 13.22 -5.79
CA VAL A 11 -21.01 12.19 -5.22
C VAL A 11 -20.71 10.83 -5.87
N GLY A 12 -20.87 9.72 -5.12
CA GLY A 12 -20.75 8.36 -5.67
C GLY A 12 -19.34 7.78 -5.85
N ARG A 13 -18.29 8.38 -5.25
CA ARG A 13 -16.91 7.83 -5.29
C ARG A 13 -16.83 6.40 -4.76
N ALA A 14 -17.45 6.13 -3.61
CA ALA A 14 -17.50 4.79 -3.03
C ALA A 14 -18.18 3.79 -3.98
N GLN A 15 -19.31 4.17 -4.58
CA GLN A 15 -20.01 3.35 -5.57
C GLN A 15 -19.16 3.11 -6.82
N LYS A 16 -18.38 4.10 -7.26
CA LYS A 16 -17.45 3.96 -8.38
C LYS A 16 -16.31 3.00 -8.06
N VAL A 17 -15.78 3.06 -6.84
CA VAL A 17 -14.77 2.10 -6.35
C VAL A 17 -15.33 0.68 -6.38
N GLU A 18 -16.53 0.46 -5.84
CA GLU A 18 -17.14 -0.87 -5.86
C GLU A 18 -17.42 -1.38 -7.28
N LEU A 19 -17.85 -0.51 -8.20
CA LEU A 19 -17.99 -0.87 -9.62
C LEU A 19 -16.64 -1.28 -10.24
N LEU A 20 -15.57 -0.56 -9.93
CA LEU A 20 -14.22 -0.89 -10.43
C LEU A 20 -13.72 -2.21 -9.85
N LYS A 21 -13.93 -2.46 -8.55
CA LYS A 21 -13.62 -3.74 -7.91
C LYS A 21 -14.41 -4.88 -8.55
N ALA A 22 -15.71 -4.70 -8.76
CA ALA A 22 -16.55 -5.71 -9.41
C ALA A 22 -16.07 -6.03 -10.83
N ARG A 23 -15.73 -5.00 -11.62
CA ARG A 23 -15.18 -5.20 -12.97
C ARG A 23 -13.83 -5.91 -12.95
N LEU A 24 -12.96 -5.59 -11.99
CA LEU A 24 -11.68 -6.27 -11.84
C LEU A 24 -11.87 -7.75 -11.49
N ARG A 25 -12.82 -8.07 -10.58
CA ARG A 25 -13.19 -9.46 -10.24
C ARG A 25 -13.68 -10.24 -11.46
N GLN A 26 -14.46 -9.60 -12.33
CA GLN A 26 -14.91 -10.22 -13.60
C GLN A 26 -13.76 -10.46 -14.58
N LEU A 27 -12.81 -9.53 -14.69
CA LEU A 27 -11.65 -9.65 -15.58
C LEU A 27 -10.64 -10.71 -15.08
N CYS A 28 -10.47 -10.82 -13.76
CA CYS A 28 -9.55 -11.76 -13.16
C CYS A 28 -10.19 -13.15 -13.01
N SER A 29 -10.80 -13.72 -14.05
CA SER A 29 -11.60 -14.94 -13.94
C SER A 29 -10.86 -16.18 -13.42
N ARG A 30 -9.53 -16.24 -13.58
CA ARG A 30 -8.67 -17.40 -13.28
C ARG A 30 -7.99 -17.29 -11.91
N TRP A 31 -8.31 -16.27 -11.11
CA TRP A 31 -7.62 -16.00 -9.84
C TRP A 31 -7.69 -17.15 -8.83
N HIS A 32 -8.71 -18.01 -8.91
CA HIS A 32 -8.92 -19.14 -8.02
C HIS A 32 -8.20 -20.43 -8.47
N GLU A 33 -7.58 -20.44 -9.65
CA GLU A 33 -6.87 -21.60 -10.15
C GLU A 33 -5.60 -21.88 -9.33
N THR A 34 -5.36 -23.16 -9.05
CA THR A 34 -4.09 -23.61 -8.48
C THR A 34 -3.07 -23.77 -9.60
N ILE A 35 -1.86 -23.25 -9.37
CA ILE A 35 -0.78 -23.33 -10.34
C ILE A 35 -0.02 -24.63 -10.12
N ASP A 36 -0.01 -25.48 -11.15
CA ASP A 36 0.88 -26.64 -11.24
C ASP A 36 2.11 -26.28 -12.09
N PRO A 37 3.30 -26.11 -11.49
CA PRO A 37 4.49 -25.71 -12.22
C PRO A 37 5.00 -26.75 -13.22
N GLU A 38 4.66 -28.03 -13.04
CA GLU A 38 5.19 -29.14 -13.86
C GLU A 38 4.40 -29.30 -15.16
N THR A 39 3.08 -29.07 -15.10
CA THR A 39 2.18 -29.28 -16.24
C THR A 39 1.79 -27.99 -16.95
N MET A 40 1.85 -26.84 -16.28
CA MET A 40 1.36 -25.58 -16.81
C MET A 40 2.48 -24.76 -17.51
N PRO A 41 2.24 -24.24 -18.73
CA PRO A 41 3.18 -23.33 -19.38
C PRO A 41 3.47 -22.06 -18.56
N THR A 42 4.72 -21.61 -18.53
CA THR A 42 5.17 -20.47 -17.71
C THR A 42 4.33 -19.19 -17.90
N HIS A 43 3.93 -18.87 -19.14
CA HIS A 43 3.12 -17.68 -19.41
C HIS A 43 1.73 -17.75 -18.76
N GLN A 44 1.14 -18.95 -18.67
CA GLN A 44 -0.13 -19.15 -17.99
C GLN A 44 0.04 -19.03 -16.47
N GLN A 45 1.12 -19.60 -15.92
CA GLN A 45 1.44 -19.44 -14.50
C GLN A 45 1.59 -17.96 -14.13
N ILE A 46 2.32 -17.18 -14.93
CA ILE A 46 2.51 -15.74 -14.73
C ILE A 46 1.16 -15.02 -14.79
N PHE A 47 0.31 -15.36 -15.76
CA PHE A 47 -1.00 -14.74 -15.91
C PHE A 47 -1.91 -15.00 -14.72
N ILE A 48 -1.97 -16.23 -14.20
CA ILE A 48 -2.75 -16.58 -13.01
C ILE A 48 -2.19 -15.85 -11.78
N ARG A 49 -0.86 -15.81 -11.59
CA ARG A 49 -0.23 -15.06 -10.48
C ARG A 49 -0.57 -13.59 -10.52
N LEU A 50 -0.58 -12.98 -11.69
CA LEU A 50 -0.97 -11.58 -11.86
C LEU A 50 -2.42 -11.37 -11.39
N GLN A 51 -3.35 -12.24 -11.80
CA GLN A 51 -4.74 -12.16 -11.37
C GLN A 51 -4.90 -12.37 -9.86
N GLN A 52 -4.19 -13.34 -9.28
CA GLN A 52 -4.17 -13.60 -7.84
C GLN A 52 -3.71 -12.36 -7.05
N GLU A 53 -2.59 -11.75 -7.46
CA GLU A 53 -2.07 -10.55 -6.79
C GLU A 53 -3.00 -9.34 -6.96
N LEU A 54 -3.62 -9.17 -8.13
CA LEU A 54 -4.61 -8.11 -8.36
C LEU A 54 -5.85 -8.25 -7.46
N ILE A 55 -6.37 -9.48 -7.29
CA ILE A 55 -7.50 -9.75 -6.40
C ILE A 55 -7.13 -9.59 -4.94
N LYS A 56 -5.95 -10.09 -4.54
CA LYS A 56 -5.44 -9.94 -3.17
C LYS A 56 -5.24 -8.48 -2.77
N GLY A 57 -4.81 -7.63 -3.70
CA GLY A 57 -4.59 -6.20 -3.49
C GLY A 57 -5.80 -5.30 -3.75
N ILE A 58 -6.98 -5.87 -4.05
CA ILE A 58 -8.10 -5.13 -4.67
C ILE A 58 -8.59 -3.93 -3.86
N ASP A 59 -8.53 -4.01 -2.53
CA ASP A 59 -8.97 -2.92 -1.65
C ASP A 59 -8.02 -1.72 -1.64
N ALA A 60 -6.75 -1.92 -2.03
CA ALA A 60 -5.73 -0.87 -2.09
C ALA A 60 -5.59 -0.22 -3.48
N LEU A 61 -6.16 -0.82 -4.54
CA LEU A 61 -5.93 -0.37 -5.93
C LEU A 61 -6.57 0.99 -6.26
N PHE A 62 -7.74 1.30 -5.68
CA PHE A 62 -8.55 2.45 -6.07
C PHE A 62 -8.63 3.53 -4.98
N VAL A 63 -7.67 3.56 -4.06
CA VAL A 63 -7.63 4.53 -2.95
C VAL A 63 -7.66 5.98 -3.47
N PHE A 64 -7.02 6.28 -4.59
CA PHE A 64 -7.04 7.62 -5.21
C PHE A 64 -8.41 8.04 -5.74
N VAL A 65 -9.29 7.07 -6.06
CA VAL A 65 -10.67 7.35 -6.49
C VAL A 65 -11.53 7.71 -5.27
N ALA A 66 -11.33 6.99 -4.16
CA ALA A 66 -12.02 7.27 -2.90
C ALA A 66 -11.54 8.58 -2.25
N ASN A 67 -10.22 8.83 -2.27
CA ASN A 67 -9.57 9.92 -1.57
C ASN A 67 -8.90 10.91 -2.54
N PRO A 68 -9.54 12.05 -2.85
CA PRO A 68 -9.02 13.04 -3.80
C PRO A 68 -7.69 13.69 -3.41
N GLN A 69 -7.27 13.55 -2.15
CA GLN A 69 -5.98 14.05 -1.65
C GLN A 69 -4.82 13.10 -1.98
N VAL A 70 -5.12 11.86 -2.38
CA VAL A 70 -4.13 10.88 -2.83
C VAL A 70 -3.87 11.11 -4.31
N GLU A 71 -2.60 11.27 -4.69
CA GLU A 71 -2.21 11.42 -6.09
C GLU A 71 -2.66 10.17 -6.88
N PRO A 72 -3.20 10.32 -8.11
CA PRO A 72 -3.64 9.19 -8.92
C PRO A 72 -2.47 8.39 -9.52
N THR A 73 -1.24 8.71 -9.12
CA THR A 73 -0.02 8.02 -9.56
C THR A 73 0.77 7.54 -8.37
N ASN A 74 1.45 6.41 -8.55
CA ASN A 74 2.34 5.84 -7.55
C ASN A 74 3.66 6.62 -7.39
N ASN A 75 3.83 7.76 -8.06
CA ASN A 75 5.08 8.52 -8.12
C ASN A 75 5.67 8.85 -6.75
N ARG A 76 4.83 9.28 -5.79
CA ARG A 76 5.26 9.60 -4.43
C ARG A 76 5.80 8.38 -3.70
N SER A 77 5.06 7.26 -3.73
CA SER A 77 5.48 6.01 -3.10
C SER A 77 6.71 5.42 -3.79
N GLU A 78 6.79 5.47 -5.12
CA GLU A 78 7.96 5.02 -5.89
C GLU A 78 9.20 5.84 -5.58
N ARG A 79 9.09 7.17 -5.45
CA ARG A 79 10.22 8.01 -5.05
C ARG A 79 10.75 7.62 -3.67
N ASN A 80 9.87 7.33 -2.72
CA ASN A 80 10.25 6.88 -1.38
C ASN A 80 10.96 5.50 -1.43
N LEU A 81 10.49 4.58 -2.28
CA LEU A 81 11.05 3.22 -2.40
C LEU A 81 12.30 3.14 -3.30
N ARG A 82 12.45 4.06 -4.27
CA ARG A 82 13.52 4.06 -5.26
C ARG A 82 14.90 4.13 -4.59
N ARG A 83 15.04 4.95 -3.54
CA ARG A 83 16.31 5.08 -2.82
C ARG A 83 16.78 3.75 -2.22
N GLU A 84 15.86 2.98 -1.64
CA GLU A 84 16.19 1.64 -1.11
C GLU A 84 16.42 0.60 -2.21
N ALA A 85 15.77 0.73 -3.37
CA ALA A 85 16.05 -0.12 -4.54
C ALA A 85 17.45 0.17 -5.12
N GLU A 86 17.87 1.44 -5.15
CA GLU A 86 19.21 1.85 -5.59
C GLU A 86 20.29 1.41 -4.62
N VAL A 87 20.07 1.56 -3.31
CA VAL A 87 20.96 1.02 -2.27
C VAL A 87 21.10 -0.49 -2.41
N ARG A 88 20.03 -1.19 -2.83
CA ARG A 88 20.08 -2.63 -3.12
C ARG A 88 20.98 -2.98 -4.30
N LYS A 89 20.96 -2.16 -5.34
CA LYS A 89 21.78 -2.34 -6.56
C LYS A 89 23.27 -2.08 -6.30
N GLY A 90 23.60 -1.21 -5.35
CA GLY A 90 24.98 -0.83 -4.99
C GLY A 90 25.74 -1.78 -4.05
N GLY A 91 25.24 -2.99 -3.78
CA GLY A 91 25.96 -4.02 -3.00
C GLY A 91 26.02 -3.80 -1.48
N ARG A 92 25.40 -2.74 -0.93
CA ARG A 92 25.35 -2.44 0.51
C ARG A 92 24.14 -3.10 1.19
N THR A 93 23.95 -4.40 1.00
CA THR A 93 22.73 -5.13 1.42
C THR A 93 22.99 -6.30 2.36
N SER A 94 21.93 -6.71 3.06
CA SER A 94 21.88 -8.04 3.66
C SER A 94 21.89 -9.11 2.58
N LYS A 95 22.95 -9.92 2.56
CA LYS A 95 23.20 -10.97 1.54
C LYS A 95 22.30 -12.20 1.65
N THR A 96 21.46 -12.26 2.67
CA THR A 96 20.51 -13.36 2.90
C THR A 96 19.08 -12.87 2.70
N GLN A 97 18.20 -13.76 2.22
CA GLN A 97 16.77 -13.45 2.03
C GLN A 97 16.11 -12.99 3.34
N SER A 98 16.47 -13.59 4.48
CA SER A 98 15.98 -13.19 5.80
C SER A 98 16.43 -11.78 6.19
N GLY A 99 17.67 -11.40 5.89
CA GLY A 99 18.16 -10.05 6.14
C GLY A 99 17.53 -9.02 5.21
N ALA A 100 17.35 -9.35 3.92
CA ALA A 100 16.66 -8.50 2.96
C ALA A 100 15.21 -8.24 3.37
N ARG A 101 14.50 -9.28 3.85
CA ARG A 101 13.13 -9.16 4.38
C ARG A 101 13.07 -8.24 5.60
N ARG A 102 13.95 -8.44 6.60
CA ARG A 102 14.03 -7.58 7.80
C ARG A 102 14.28 -6.13 7.44
N ARG A 103 15.28 -5.85 6.60
CA ARG A 103 15.60 -4.50 6.14
C ARG A 103 14.41 -3.87 5.42
N SER A 104 13.73 -4.63 4.54
CA SER A 104 12.56 -4.12 3.80
C SER A 104 11.43 -3.71 4.75
N ILE A 105 11.15 -4.50 5.78
CA ILE A 105 10.13 -4.17 6.79
C ILE A 105 10.52 -2.89 7.53
N ILE A 106 11.73 -2.82 8.09
CA ILE A 106 12.20 -1.64 8.84
C ILE A 106 12.14 -0.38 7.97
N MET A 107 12.67 -0.44 6.75
CA MET A 107 12.67 0.72 5.87
C MET A 107 11.26 1.15 5.45
N SER A 108 10.33 0.21 5.27
CA SER A 108 8.92 0.55 5.00
C SER A 108 8.26 1.27 6.18
N VAL A 109 8.52 0.83 7.40
CA VAL A 109 7.99 1.45 8.62
C VAL A 109 8.57 2.87 8.79
N LEU A 110 9.90 3.03 8.64
CA LEU A 110 10.56 4.33 8.72
C LEU A 110 10.08 5.30 7.62
N ALA A 111 9.94 4.81 6.39
CA ALA A 111 9.39 5.61 5.30
C ALA A 111 7.95 6.06 5.59
N THR A 112 7.16 5.21 6.24
CA THR A 112 5.79 5.57 6.66
C THR A 112 5.82 6.63 7.75
N PHE A 113 6.66 6.49 8.78
CA PHE A 113 6.83 7.54 9.80
C PHE A 113 7.26 8.88 9.22
N ASN A 114 8.15 8.87 8.23
CA ASN A 114 8.57 10.09 7.51
C ASN A 114 7.42 10.80 6.78
N THR A 115 6.30 10.11 6.49
CA THR A 115 5.09 10.75 5.94
C THR A 115 4.13 11.29 7.00
N ARG A 116 4.30 10.91 8.27
CA ARG A 116 3.39 11.23 9.38
C ARG A 116 3.97 12.22 10.37
N PHE A 117 5.28 12.23 10.53
CA PHE A 117 5.96 13.19 11.39
C PHE A 117 6.04 14.54 10.69
N GLU A 118 5.81 15.61 11.45
CA GLU A 118 6.06 16.98 10.97
C GLU A 118 7.53 17.18 10.61
N ALA A 119 8.43 16.58 11.40
CA ALA A 119 9.85 16.46 11.09
C ALA A 119 10.35 15.04 11.42
N PHE A 120 10.95 14.36 10.44
CA PHE A 120 11.51 13.03 10.63
C PHE A 120 12.88 13.10 11.31
N THR A 121 12.88 13.15 12.64
CA THR A 121 14.07 13.20 13.48
C THR A 121 14.22 11.92 14.31
N LEU A 122 15.44 11.63 14.77
CA LEU A 122 15.68 10.50 15.67
C LEU A 122 14.87 10.64 16.97
N GLN A 123 14.73 11.86 17.48
CA GLN A 123 13.98 12.14 18.70
C GLN A 123 12.50 11.75 18.56
N HIS A 124 11.81 12.24 17.53
CA HIS A 124 10.41 11.87 17.28
C HIS A 124 10.23 10.38 17.03
N LEU A 125 11.20 9.72 16.39
CA LEU A 125 11.18 8.27 16.19
C LEU A 125 11.29 7.53 17.53
N LEU A 126 12.20 7.94 18.41
CA LEU A 126 12.39 7.33 19.71
C LEU A 126 11.17 7.55 20.61
N GLU A 127 10.55 8.74 20.57
CA GLU A 127 9.33 9.04 21.30
C GLU A 127 8.18 8.13 20.87
N GLU A 128 7.95 7.99 19.57
CA GLU A 128 6.91 7.10 19.03
C GLU A 128 7.16 5.63 19.39
N LEU A 129 8.41 5.15 19.26
CA LEU A 129 8.75 3.78 19.65
C LEU A 129 8.57 3.55 21.15
N THR A 130 8.98 4.52 21.98
CA THR A 130 8.83 4.45 23.44
C THR A 130 7.35 4.41 23.81
N HIS A 131 6.54 5.29 23.21
CA HIS A 131 5.09 5.31 23.38
C HIS A 131 4.46 3.96 23.00
N TRP A 132 4.83 3.41 21.85
CA TRP A 132 4.34 2.11 21.40
C TRP A 132 4.75 0.98 22.36
N THR A 133 6.00 0.94 22.82
CA THR A 133 6.43 -0.09 23.77
C THR A 133 5.70 -0.03 25.12
N GLN A 134 5.28 1.17 25.55
CA GLN A 134 4.58 1.37 26.81
C GLN A 134 3.08 1.05 26.71
N LEU A 135 2.44 1.41 25.60
CA LEU A 135 0.98 1.30 25.43
C LEU A 135 0.55 0.11 24.58
N GLY A 136 1.48 -0.55 23.89
CA GLY A 136 1.20 -1.64 22.95
C GLY A 136 0.51 -1.21 21.65
N LEU A 137 0.20 0.08 21.50
CA LEU A 137 -0.50 0.64 20.35
C LEU A 137 0.43 1.59 19.58
N SER A 138 0.58 1.34 18.29
CA SER A 138 1.28 2.28 17.39
C SER A 138 0.35 3.42 16.99
N ARG A 139 0.91 4.58 16.65
CA ARG A 139 0.14 5.70 16.07
C ARG A 139 -0.70 5.30 14.86
N PHE A 140 -0.24 4.34 14.05
CA PHE A 140 -1.01 3.84 12.92
C PHE A 140 -2.31 3.15 13.33
N HIS A 141 -2.30 2.46 14.47
CA HIS A 141 -3.51 1.82 15.00
C HIS A 141 -4.52 2.86 15.47
N THR A 142 -4.05 3.92 16.15
CA THR A 142 -4.89 5.04 16.57
C THR A 142 -5.46 5.79 15.37
N GLU A 143 -4.63 6.13 14.38
CA GLU A 143 -5.08 6.79 13.14
C GLU A 143 -6.11 5.95 12.38
N LEU A 144 -5.96 4.61 12.35
CA LEU A 144 -6.92 3.72 11.71
C LEU A 144 -8.26 3.67 12.46
N ALA A 145 -8.23 3.68 13.80
CA ALA A 145 -9.43 3.76 14.63
C ALA A 145 -10.18 5.10 14.39
N ASP A 146 -9.45 6.21 14.34
CA ASP A 146 -10.02 7.53 14.08
C ASP A 146 -10.63 7.62 12.66
N MET A 147 -9.96 7.04 11.67
CA MET A 147 -10.47 6.97 10.30
C MET A 147 -11.75 6.13 10.18
N THR A 148 -11.82 5.01 10.89
CA THR A 148 -12.99 4.13 10.86
C THR A 148 -14.19 4.75 11.57
N GLN A 149 -13.99 5.44 12.71
CA GLN A 149 -15.04 6.20 13.38
C GLN A 149 -15.52 7.40 12.55
N THR A 150 -14.60 8.15 11.93
CA THR A 150 -14.97 9.28 11.05
C THR A 150 -15.76 8.81 9.83
N SER A 151 -15.41 7.65 9.26
CA SER A 151 -16.16 7.04 8.17
C SER A 151 -17.57 6.61 8.59
N ALA A 152 -17.75 6.11 9.82
CA ALA A 152 -19.05 5.71 10.35
C ALA A 152 -19.96 6.91 10.64
N LEU A 153 -19.41 8.01 11.15
CA LEU A 153 -20.16 9.25 11.42
C LEU A 153 -20.55 10.02 10.14
N SER A 154 -19.81 9.85 9.04
CA SER A 154 -20.13 10.47 7.74
C SER A 154 -21.14 9.65 6.91
N SER A 155 -21.54 8.47 7.36
CA SER A 155 -22.48 7.58 6.67
C SER A 155 -23.79 7.34 7.43
N ALA A 156 -23.99 8.02 8.56
CA ALA A 156 -25.25 8.19 9.28
C ALA A 156 -25.84 9.58 8.98
#